data_AF-A0A7S3I0W5-F1
#
_entry.id   AF-A0A7S3I0W5-F1
#
_cell.length_a   1.000
_cell.length_b   1.000
_cell.length_c   1.000
_cell.angle_alpha   90.00
_cell.angle_beta   90.00
_cell.angle_gamma   90.00
#
_symmetry.space_group_name_H-M   'P 1'
#
loop_
_entity.id
_entity.type
_entity.pdbx_description
1 polymer ?
#
loop_
_entity_poly.entity_id
_entity_poly.type
_entity_poly.pdbx_seq_one_letter_code
_entity_poly.pdbx_strand_id
1 'polypeptide(L)'
;MKDVYALGVDEDSLLLQKEELEYHFQFEIDHYVILAQIMLKLDLNLKKTRHEVVPEIITEDEFWRNYFYKVECLKKQLGVSNRLGAPIAREQREQQLLQRQEELQDQ
;
A
#
# COMPACT_ATOMS: atom_id res chain seq x y z
N MET A 1 20.16 3.86 -7.06
CA MET A 1 19.52 3.32 -8.29
C MET A 1 19.33 1.80 -8.14
N LYS A 2 18.86 1.37 -6.96
CA LYS A 2 18.48 -0.02 -6.65
C LYS A 2 17.02 -0.08 -6.15
N ASP A 3 16.30 1.04 -6.27
CA ASP A 3 15.23 1.34 -5.32
C ASP A 3 13.83 1.05 -5.88
N VAL A 4 13.69 0.91 -7.21
CA VAL A 4 12.40 0.58 -7.86
C VAL A 4 12.15 -0.94 -7.90
N TYR A 5 13.20 -1.76 -7.99
CA TYR A 5 13.09 -3.22 -8.09
C TYR A 5 12.81 -3.94 -6.75
N ALA A 6 12.97 -3.25 -5.61
CA ALA A 6 12.78 -3.84 -4.28
C ALA A 6 11.31 -3.88 -3.83
N LEU A 7 10.41 -3.14 -4.49
CA LEU A 7 8.99 -3.07 -4.09
C LEU A 7 8.21 -4.36 -4.40
N GLY A 8 8.69 -5.18 -5.35
CA GLY A 8 8.11 -6.47 -5.72
C GLY A 8 8.80 -7.69 -5.08
N VAL A 9 9.80 -7.51 -4.22
CA VAL A 9 10.54 -8.62 -3.57
C VAL A 9 10.08 -8.86 -2.13
N ASP A 10 9.51 -7.85 -1.48
CA ASP A 10 9.13 -7.92 -0.08
C ASP A 10 7.59 -7.99 0.04
N GLU A 11 7.09 -9.22 0.12
CA GLU A 11 5.66 -9.52 0.25
C GLU A 11 5.07 -8.83 1.49
N ASP A 12 5.79 -8.86 2.61
CA ASP A 12 5.39 -8.24 3.88
C ASP A 12 5.18 -6.75 3.72
N SER A 13 6.04 -6.10 2.94
CA SER A 13 5.90 -4.69 2.67
C SER A 13 4.57 -4.36 1.97
N LEU A 14 3.97 -5.26 1.17
CA LEU A 14 2.67 -5.01 0.49
C LEU A 14 1.45 -5.30 1.38
N LEU A 15 1.65 -5.87 2.57
CA LEU A 15 0.59 -6.18 3.53
C LEU A 15 0.32 -5.04 4.53
N LEU A 16 0.65 -3.79 4.16
CA LEU A 16 0.45 -2.60 5.00
C LEU A 16 -1.00 -2.47 5.48
N GLN A 17 -1.15 -2.31 6.79
CA GLN A 17 -2.39 -1.94 7.43
C GLN A 17 -2.61 -0.42 7.37
N LYS A 18 -3.86 0.01 7.58
CA LYS A 18 -4.23 1.44 7.50
C LYS A 18 -3.43 2.31 8.49
N GLU A 19 -3.10 1.74 9.64
CA GLU A 19 -2.39 2.40 10.74
C GLU A 19 -0.89 2.61 10.43
N GLU A 20 -0.36 1.86 9.47
CA GLU A 20 1.06 1.93 9.08
C GLU A 20 1.33 3.04 8.06
N LEU A 21 0.27 3.66 7.50
CA LEU A 21 0.40 4.76 6.55
C LEU A 21 0.91 6.02 7.24
N GLU A 22 2.03 6.56 6.76
CA GLU A 22 2.62 7.82 7.23
C GLU A 22 1.95 9.07 6.65
N TYR A 23 1.23 8.93 5.54
CA TYR A 23 0.55 10.02 4.85
C TYR A 23 -0.87 9.62 4.52
N HIS A 24 -1.78 10.59 4.56
CA HIS A 24 -3.12 10.39 4.04
C HIS A 24 -3.03 10.05 2.55
N PHE A 25 -3.72 8.98 2.15
CA PHE A 25 -3.73 8.54 0.76
C PHE A 25 -5.16 8.18 0.37
N GLN A 26 -5.79 9.10 -0.38
CA GLN A 26 -7.11 8.84 -0.95
C GLN A 26 -6.95 7.97 -2.19
N PHE A 27 -7.10 6.67 -1.98
CA PHE A 27 -7.00 5.68 -3.04
C PHE A 27 -8.35 5.45 -3.70
N GLU A 28 -8.36 5.51 -5.04
CA GLU A 28 -9.52 5.20 -5.86
C GLU A 28 -9.04 4.34 -7.04
N ILE A 29 -9.40 3.06 -7.04
CA ILE A 29 -8.87 2.08 -8.00
C ILE A 29 -9.08 2.50 -9.46
N ASP A 30 -10.20 3.16 -9.77
CA ASP A 30 -10.55 3.62 -11.12
C ASP A 30 -9.47 4.50 -11.75
N HIS A 31 -8.77 5.29 -10.93
CA HIS A 31 -7.66 6.13 -11.37
C HIS A 31 -6.37 5.35 -11.69
N TYR A 32 -6.29 4.08 -11.30
CA TYR A 32 -5.09 3.24 -11.39
C TYR A 32 -5.30 1.94 -12.16
N VAL A 33 -6.53 1.55 -12.53
CA VAL A 33 -6.83 0.27 -13.22
C VAL A 33 -5.89 0.01 -14.41
N ILE A 34 -5.70 0.99 -15.29
CA ILE A 34 -4.82 0.83 -16.47
C ILE A 34 -3.37 0.64 -16.05
N LEU A 35 -2.91 1.40 -15.04
CA LEU A 35 -1.54 1.29 -14.54
C LEU A 35 -1.31 -0.05 -13.85
N ALA A 36 -2.28 -0.55 -13.08
CA ALA A 36 -2.24 -1.86 -12.44
C ALA A 36 -2.08 -2.98 -13.48
N GLN A 37 -2.88 -2.95 -14.55
CA GLN A 37 -2.77 -3.92 -15.65
C GLN A 37 -1.41 -3.88 -16.35
N ILE A 38 -0.83 -2.70 -16.52
CA ILE A 38 0.52 -2.55 -17.08
C ILE A 38 1.56 -3.11 -16.12
N MET A 39 1.48 -2.77 -14.83
CA MET A 39 2.43 -3.24 -13.82
C MET A 39 2.42 -4.75 -13.66
N LEU A 40 1.25 -5.40 -13.71
CA LEU A 40 1.15 -6.88 -13.72
C LEU A 40 1.83 -7.55 -14.92
N LYS A 41 1.98 -6.84 -16.05
CA LYS A 41 2.68 -7.35 -17.23
C LYS A 41 4.18 -7.11 -17.16
N LEU A 42 4.59 -6.00 -16.54
CA LEU A 42 5.99 -5.60 -16.43
C LEU A 42 6.71 -6.30 -15.28
N ASP A 43 6.02 -6.53 -14.17
CA ASP A 43 6.57 -7.13 -12.96
C ASP A 43 5.88 -8.47 -12.66
N LEU A 44 6.56 -9.57 -13.00
CA LEU A 44 6.08 -10.93 -12.75
C LEU A 44 6.07 -11.27 -11.25
N ASN A 45 6.93 -10.64 -10.44
CA ASN A 45 6.94 -10.87 -9.00
C ASN A 45 5.70 -10.22 -8.37
N LEU A 46 5.35 -9.00 -8.78
CA LEU A 46 4.10 -8.36 -8.35
C LEU A 46 2.87 -9.23 -8.64
N LYS A 47 2.82 -9.82 -9.84
CA LYS A 47 1.73 -10.72 -10.23
C LYS A 47 1.71 -11.99 -9.37
N LYS A 48 2.88 -12.56 -9.06
CA LYS A 48 3.04 -13.75 -8.22
C LYS A 48 2.58 -13.46 -6.79
N THR A 49 3.11 -12.42 -6.17
CA THR A 49 2.72 -11.98 -4.82
C THR A 49 1.23 -11.69 -4.73
N ARG A 50 0.64 -10.98 -5.71
CA ARG A 50 -0.81 -10.75 -5.76
C ARG A 50 -1.59 -12.07 -5.71
N HIS A 51 -1.15 -13.07 -6.45
CA HIS A 51 -1.81 -14.37 -6.51
C HIS A 51 -1.70 -15.15 -5.18
N GLU A 52 -0.61 -14.95 -4.45
CA GLU A 52 -0.35 -15.62 -3.17
C GLU A 52 -1.12 -14.96 -2.00
N VAL A 53 -1.32 -13.64 -2.03
CA VAL A 53 -1.93 -12.90 -0.91
C VAL A 53 -3.40 -12.53 -1.13
N VAL A 54 -3.89 -12.47 -2.37
CA VAL A 54 -5.28 -12.10 -2.70
C VAL A 54 -6.06 -13.32 -3.22
N PRO A 55 -7.27 -13.62 -2.70
CA PRO A 55 -8.01 -12.90 -1.66
C PRO A 55 -7.76 -13.41 -0.23
N GLU A 56 -6.82 -14.35 -0.04
CA GLU A 56 -6.70 -15.11 1.20
C GLU A 56 -6.23 -14.28 2.41
N ILE A 57 -5.29 -13.35 2.20
CA ILE A 57 -4.68 -12.53 3.26
C ILE A 57 -5.25 -11.11 3.24
N ILE A 58 -5.33 -10.50 2.05
CA ILE A 58 -5.86 -9.15 1.85
C ILE A 58 -6.77 -9.10 0.62
N THR A 59 -7.64 -8.10 0.59
CA THR A 59 -8.51 -7.85 -0.57
C THR A 59 -7.74 -7.25 -1.75
N GLU A 60 -8.34 -7.34 -2.94
CA GLU A 60 -7.78 -6.74 -4.17
C GLU A 60 -7.59 -5.21 -4.01
N ASP A 61 -8.55 -4.55 -3.36
CA ASP A 61 -8.49 -3.10 -3.11
C ASP A 61 -7.33 -2.74 -2.17
N GLU A 62 -7.16 -3.48 -1.08
CA GLU A 62 -6.05 -3.28 -0.14
C GLU A 62 -4.70 -3.50 -0.81
N PHE A 63 -4.56 -4.56 -1.63
CA PHE A 63 -3.34 -4.84 -2.36
C PHE A 63 -2.93 -3.67 -3.25
N TRP A 64 -3.86 -3.18 -4.08
CA TRP A 64 -3.57 -2.08 -5.00
C TRP A 64 -3.37 -0.75 -4.27
N ARG A 65 -4.16 -0.47 -3.23
CA ARG A 65 -3.95 0.70 -2.36
C ARG A 65 -2.53 0.70 -1.81
N ASN A 66 -2.09 -0.43 -1.25
CA ASN A 66 -0.77 -0.54 -0.61
C ASN A 66 0.36 -0.43 -1.64
N TYR A 67 0.22 -1.09 -2.79
CA TYR A 67 1.20 -0.98 -3.88
C TYR A 67 1.34 0.46 -4.36
N PHE A 68 0.24 1.13 -4.70
CA PHE A 68 0.29 2.50 -5.20
C PHE A 68 0.68 3.51 -4.14
N TYR A 69 0.32 3.29 -2.87
CA TYR A 69 0.83 4.10 -1.77
C TYR A 69 2.35 4.13 -1.74
N LYS A 70 3.01 2.97 -1.85
CA LYS A 70 4.47 2.91 -1.90
C LYS A 70 5.05 3.59 -3.13
N VAL A 71 4.42 3.43 -4.29
CA VAL A 71 4.83 4.13 -5.52
C VAL A 71 4.79 5.64 -5.29
N GLU A 72 3.74 6.16 -4.65
CA GLU A 72 3.62 7.59 -4.33
C GLU A 72 4.64 8.05 -3.26
N CYS A 73 4.93 7.22 -2.25
CA CYS A 73 6.02 7.45 -1.30
C CYS A 73 7.38 7.52 -1.99
N LEU A 74 7.66 6.62 -2.94
CA LEU A 74 8.89 6.65 -3.71
C LEU A 74 8.98 7.91 -4.59
N LYS A 75 7.88 8.28 -5.26
CA LYS A 75 7.81 9.53 -6.04
C LYS A 75 8.12 10.74 -5.17
N LYS A 76 7.58 10.80 -3.94
CA LYS A 76 7.90 11.84 -2.97
C LYS A 76 9.40 11.89 -2.63
N GLN A 77 10.01 10.74 -2.32
CA GLN A 77 11.45 10.64 -2.01
C GLN A 77 12.33 11.11 -3.18
N LEU A 78 11.89 10.85 -4.41
CA LEU A 78 12.59 11.27 -5.64
C LEU A 78 12.31 12.73 -6.03
N GLY A 79 11.49 13.47 -5.27
CA GLY A 79 11.12 14.85 -5.59
C GLY A 79 10.17 14.99 -6.79
N VAL A 80 9.50 13.90 -7.20
CA VAL A 80 8.52 13.88 -8.29
C VAL A 80 7.13 14.17 -7.74
N SER A 81 6.27 14.78 -8.57
CA SER A 81 4.86 15.02 -8.24
C SER A 81 4.17 13.73 -7.81
N ASN A 82 3.60 13.73 -6.60
CA ASN A 82 2.93 12.59 -5.99
C ASN A 82 1.52 12.95 -5.50
N ARG A 83 0.76 11.93 -5.10
CA ARG A 83 -0.65 12.04 -4.65
C ARG A 83 -0.83 11.85 -3.15
N LEU A 84 0.25 11.93 -2.37
CA LEU A 84 0.17 11.85 -0.92
C LEU A 84 -0.41 13.14 -0.35
N GLY A 85 -1.29 13.00 0.64
CA GLY A 85 -1.85 14.10 1.42
C GLY A 85 -0.94 14.51 2.56
N ALA A 86 -1.54 15.11 3.59
CA ALA A 86 -0.83 15.54 4.79
C ALA A 86 -0.21 14.34 5.54
N PRO A 87 0.92 14.54 6.24
CA PRO A 87 1.48 13.52 7.13
C PRO A 87 0.49 13.17 8.25
N ILE A 88 0.38 11.89 8.55
CA ILE A 88 -0.43 11.37 9.66
C ILE A 88 0.43 11.42 10.92
N ALA A 89 -0.06 12.08 11.96
CA ALA A 89 0.66 12.19 13.22
C ALA A 89 0.85 10.80 13.85
N ARG A 90 1.97 10.61 14.55
CA ARG A 90 2.27 9.33 15.19
C ARG A 90 1.20 8.96 16.22
N GLU A 91 0.72 9.94 16.99
CA GLU A 91 -0.34 9.75 17.98
C GLU A 91 -1.64 9.26 17.33
N GLN A 92 -1.97 9.76 16.14
CA GLN A 92 -3.16 9.34 15.41
C GLN A 92 -3.07 7.87 14.96
N ARG A 93 -1.89 7.43 14.50
CA ARG A 93 -1.66 6.03 14.11
C ARG A 93 -1.72 5.09 15.30
N GLU A 94 -1.13 5.49 16.42
CA GLU A 94 -1.21 4.75 17.68
C GLU A 94 -2.64 4.63 18.18
N GLN A 95 -3.45 5.70 18.09
CA GLN A 95 -4.87 5.66 18.44
C GLN A 95 -5.68 4.71 17.55
N GLN A 96 -5.46 4.73 16.24
CA GLN A 96 -6.14 3.82 15.31
C GLN A 96 -5.78 2.36 15.59
N LEU A 97 -4.53 2.09 15.95
CA LEU A 97 -4.06 0.75 16.29
C LEU A 97 -4.72 0.25 17.58
N LEU A 98 -4.84 1.10 18.60
CA LEU A 98 -5.53 0.76 19.85
C LEU A 98 -7.01 0.48 19.61
N GLN A 99 -7.69 1.35 18.84
CA GLN A 99 -9.11 1.16 18.49
C GLN A 99 -9.34 -0.19 17.80
N ARG A 100 -8.49 -0.55 16.84
CA ARG A 100 -8.58 -1.85 16.16
C ARG A 100 -8.36 -3.03 17.10
N GLN A 101 -7.44 -2.91 18.06
CA GLN A 101 -7.22 -3.97 19.05
C GLN A 101 -8.42 -4.16 19.97
N GLU A 102 -9.07 -3.07 20.37
CA GLU A 102 -10.32 -3.11 21.15
C GLU A 102 -11.46 -3.76 20.34
N GLU A 103 -11.64 -3.37 19.07
CA GLU A 103 -12.65 -3.97 18.16
C GLU A 103 -12.48 -5.48 17.98
N LEU A 104 -11.24 -5.98 18.01
CA LEU A 104 -10.93 -7.42 17.90
C LEU A 104 -11.09 -8.17 19.22
N GLN A 105 -11.07 -7.48 20.36
CA GLN A 105 -11.33 -8.09 21.67
C GLN A 105 -12.82 -8.26 21.96
N ASP A 106 -13.67 -7.45 21.33
CA ASP A 106 -15.13 -7.46 21.49
C ASP A 106 -15.86 -8.40 20.49
N GLN A 107 -15.13 -9.14 19.64
CA GLN A 107 -15.66 -10.13 18.67
C GLN A 107 -15.33 -11.57 19.06
#